data_AF-A0A672LA17-F1
#
_entry.id   AF-A0A672LA17-F1
#
_cell.length_a   1.000
_cell.length_b   1.000
_cell.length_c   1.000
_cell.angle_alpha   90.00
_cell.angle_beta   90.00
_cell.angle_gamma   90.00
#
_symmetry.space_group_name_H-M   'P 1'
#
loop_
_entity.id
_entity.type
_entity.pdbx_description
1 polymer ?
#
loop_
_entity_poly.entity_id
_entity_poly.type
_entity_poly.pdbx_seq_one_letter_code
_entity_poly.pdbx_strand_id
1 'polypeptide(L)'
;MRKIFFPVSARNWSVMEQVVLEYDGQRAIFNASGGIYSPAEYSFHCQSVSSIQSPLLVPRSATDNANQWTLSFTDFQIQGFNVTGEDFSYASDCAGFFTPGIWMGLLTSLLMVFILTYGLHMIMQCLRVSDLSQQPKTVKLSKLYKFT
;
A
#
# COMPACT_ATOMS: atom_id res chain seq x y z
N MET A 1 22.05 -12.38 -8.57
CA MET A 1 20.83 -12.62 -7.75
C MET A 1 21.10 -13.76 -6.79
N ARG A 2 20.46 -13.75 -5.61
CA ARG A 2 20.59 -14.81 -4.61
C ARG A 2 19.21 -15.38 -4.27
N LYS A 3 19.13 -16.70 -4.10
CA LYS A 3 17.95 -17.41 -3.59
C LYS A 3 18.11 -17.59 -2.07
N ILE A 4 17.15 -17.09 -1.28
CA ILE A 4 17.20 -17.12 0.18
C ILE A 4 15.88 -17.71 0.69
N PHE A 5 15.96 -18.67 1.62
CA PHE A 5 14.79 -19.20 2.30
C PHE A 5 14.44 -18.31 3.49
N PHE A 6 13.22 -17.76 3.50
CA PHE A 6 12.75 -16.89 4.59
C PHE A 6 11.76 -17.66 5.48
N PRO A 7 12.13 -17.98 6.75
CA PRO A 7 11.33 -18.84 7.62
C PRO A 7 9.96 -18.27 7.93
N VAL A 8 9.83 -16.94 8.09
CA VAL A 8 8.56 -16.24 8.36
C VAL A 8 7.52 -16.48 7.27
N SER A 9 7.98 -16.66 6.04
CA SER A 9 7.11 -16.86 4.88
C SER A 9 7.08 -18.30 4.37
N ALA A 10 7.85 -19.20 5.00
CA ALA A 10 8.03 -20.60 4.61
C ALA A 10 8.30 -20.83 3.10
N ARG A 11 8.93 -19.85 2.44
CA ARG A 11 9.14 -19.85 0.99
C ARG A 11 10.51 -19.32 0.60
N ASN A 12 10.97 -19.73 -0.57
CA ASN A 12 12.19 -19.24 -1.18
C ASN A 12 11.93 -17.93 -1.93
N TRP A 13 12.78 -16.95 -1.70
CA TRP A 13 12.75 -15.67 -2.39
C TRP A 13 14.01 -15.47 -3.21
N SER A 14 13.84 -14.87 -4.38
CA SER A 14 14.92 -14.33 -5.17
C SER A 14 15.11 -12.87 -4.81
N VAL A 15 16.36 -12.49 -4.50
CA VAL A 15 16.72 -11.11 -4.15
C VAL A 15 17.87 -10.67 -5.04
N MET A 16 17.75 -9.48 -5.61
CA MET A 16 18.86 -8.85 -6.33
C MET A 16 19.74 -8.09 -5.34
N GLU A 17 21.00 -8.51 -5.18
CA GLU A 17 21.89 -7.88 -4.20
C GLU A 17 22.50 -6.58 -4.73
N GLN A 18 23.05 -6.63 -5.95
CA GLN A 18 23.76 -5.51 -6.53
C GLN A 18 23.59 -5.44 -8.04
N VAL A 19 23.54 -4.21 -8.54
CA VAL A 19 23.64 -3.87 -9.96
C VAL A 19 24.98 -3.18 -10.18
N VAL A 20 25.77 -3.69 -11.09
CA VAL A 20 27.09 -3.16 -11.41
C VAL A 20 27.03 -2.56 -12.81
N LEU A 21 27.36 -1.28 -12.92
CA LEU A 21 27.58 -0.59 -14.17
C LEU A 21 29.09 -0.48 -14.37
N GLU A 22 29.57 -0.94 -15.52
CA GLU A 22 30.96 -0.81 -15.92
C GLU A 22 31.01 -0.03 -17.22
N TYR A 23 31.61 1.16 -17.18
CA TYR A 23 31.74 2.04 -18.34
C TYR A 23 33.10 2.73 -18.29
N ASP A 24 33.86 2.63 -19.38
CA ASP A 24 35.15 3.32 -19.56
C ASP A 24 36.14 3.10 -18.39
N GLY A 25 36.24 1.85 -17.92
CA GLY A 25 37.09 1.46 -16.79
C GLY A 25 36.59 1.93 -15.42
N GLN A 26 35.47 2.67 -15.35
CA GLN A 26 34.81 3.03 -14.12
C GLN A 26 33.73 2.01 -13.76
N ARG A 27 33.73 1.59 -12.49
CA ARG A 27 32.76 0.65 -11.95
C ARG A 27 31.87 1.35 -10.92
N ALA A 28 30.61 1.51 -11.24
CA ALA A 28 29.57 1.99 -10.34
C ALA A 28 28.77 0.80 -9.81
N ILE A 29 28.54 0.76 -8.49
CA ILE A 29 27.81 -0.35 -7.87
C ILE A 29 26.65 0.17 -7.04
N PHE A 30 25.46 -0.30 -7.39
CA PHE A 30 24.20 0.03 -6.74
C PHE A 30 23.71 -1.17 -5.94
N ASN A 31 23.28 -0.94 -4.72
CA ASN A 31 22.63 -1.91 -3.86
C ASN A 31 21.14 -1.99 -4.24
N ALA A 32 20.68 -3.19 -4.58
CA ALA A 32 19.30 -3.46 -5.00
C ALA A 32 18.51 -4.27 -3.98
N SER A 33 19.17 -4.71 -2.90
CA SER A 33 18.65 -5.71 -1.95
C SER A 33 17.36 -5.32 -1.24
N GLY A 34 17.10 -4.02 -1.06
CA GLY A 34 15.89 -3.53 -0.39
C GLY A 34 14.69 -3.33 -1.31
N GLY A 35 14.90 -3.27 -2.63
CA GLY A 35 13.88 -2.87 -3.60
C GLY A 35 13.44 -3.96 -4.56
N ILE A 36 14.35 -4.88 -4.90
CA ILE A 36 14.12 -5.88 -5.96
C ILE A 36 14.15 -7.28 -5.35
N TYR A 37 12.97 -7.77 -5.01
CA TYR A 37 12.75 -9.10 -4.45
C TYR A 37 11.43 -9.69 -4.95
N SER A 38 11.43 -10.98 -5.26
CA SER A 38 10.22 -11.73 -5.62
C SER A 38 10.32 -13.18 -5.13
N PRO A 39 9.19 -13.89 -4.93
CA PRO A 39 9.22 -15.32 -4.71
C PRO A 39 9.96 -16.03 -5.84
N ALA A 40 10.72 -17.10 -5.53
CA ALA A 40 11.59 -17.76 -6.51
C ALA A 40 10.85 -18.43 -7.69
N GLU A 41 9.53 -18.53 -7.62
CA GLU A 41 8.63 -19.07 -8.66
C GLU A 41 8.05 -17.96 -9.55
N TYR A 42 8.18 -16.69 -9.17
CA TYR A 42 7.56 -15.55 -9.84
C TYR A 42 8.61 -14.62 -10.46
N SER A 43 8.21 -13.95 -11.55
CA SER A 43 9.01 -12.87 -12.13
C SER A 43 8.81 -11.59 -11.32
N PHE A 44 9.85 -10.77 -11.21
CA PHE A 44 9.72 -9.42 -10.65
C PHE A 44 9.37 -8.47 -11.79
N HIS A 45 8.35 -7.62 -11.61
CA HIS A 45 7.98 -6.58 -12.57
C HIS A 45 7.91 -5.21 -11.87
N CYS A 46 8.36 -4.17 -12.56
CA CYS A 46 8.26 -2.81 -12.06
C CYS A 46 8.25 -1.81 -13.20
N GLN A 47 7.29 -0.87 -13.15
CA GLN A 47 7.15 0.17 -14.16
C GLN A 47 8.39 1.06 -14.27
N SER A 48 9.01 1.39 -13.14
CA SER A 48 10.17 2.27 -13.07
C SER A 48 11.10 1.86 -11.94
N VAL A 49 12.34 1.51 -12.30
CA VAL A 49 13.43 1.25 -11.36
C VAL A 49 14.49 2.31 -11.58
N SER A 50 14.60 3.25 -10.63
CA SER A 50 15.55 4.36 -10.75
C SER A 50 16.52 4.44 -9.57
N SER A 51 17.62 5.17 -9.77
CA SER A 51 18.58 5.54 -8.71
C SER A 51 18.36 6.94 -8.12
N ILE A 52 17.42 7.74 -8.66
CA ILE A 52 17.17 9.12 -8.23
C ILE A 52 15.82 9.26 -7.55
N GLN A 53 14.73 8.95 -8.28
CA GLN A 53 13.37 9.23 -7.85
C GLN A 53 12.76 7.95 -7.28
N SER A 54 12.52 7.95 -5.96
CA SER A 54 12.11 6.73 -5.22
C SER A 54 13.09 5.57 -5.44
N PRO A 55 14.36 5.74 -5.03
CA PRO A 55 15.44 4.88 -5.50
C PRO A 55 15.29 3.44 -4.97
N LEU A 56 15.10 2.51 -5.91
CA LEU A 56 15.20 1.06 -5.67
C LEU A 56 16.67 0.60 -5.78
N LEU A 57 17.49 1.40 -6.45
CA LEU A 57 18.93 1.22 -6.63
C LEU A 57 19.68 2.28 -5.82
N VAL A 58 20.27 1.86 -4.70
CA VAL A 58 20.89 2.79 -3.74
C VAL A 58 22.42 2.68 -3.80
N PRO A 59 23.17 3.78 -3.99
CA PRO A 59 24.63 3.77 -3.91
C PRO A 59 25.09 3.37 -2.49
N ARG A 60 26.22 2.69 -2.33
CA ARG A 60 26.63 2.19 -1.00
C ARG A 60 27.11 3.32 -0.08
N SER A 61 27.72 4.34 -0.66
CA SER A 61 28.24 5.52 0.04
C SER A 61 27.98 6.81 -0.75
N ALA A 62 27.94 7.94 -0.04
CA ALA A 62 27.88 9.28 -0.64
C ALA A 62 29.13 9.64 -1.48
N THR A 63 30.24 8.94 -1.25
CA THR A 63 31.50 9.12 -2.01
C THR A 63 31.68 8.12 -3.14
N ASP A 64 30.73 7.21 -3.37
CA ASP A 64 30.87 6.20 -4.41
C ASP A 64 30.74 6.83 -5.81
N ASN A 65 31.50 6.27 -6.75
CA ASN A 65 31.38 6.57 -8.18
C ASN A 65 29.92 6.41 -8.67
N ALA A 66 29.14 5.56 -8.02
CA ALA A 66 27.71 5.35 -8.31
C ALA A 66 26.88 6.64 -8.26
N ASN A 67 27.26 7.65 -7.47
CA ASN A 67 26.54 8.93 -7.43
C ASN A 67 26.72 9.78 -8.68
N GLN A 68 27.75 9.51 -9.49
CA GLN A 68 27.98 10.20 -10.76
C GLN A 68 27.11 9.62 -11.88
N TRP A 69 26.50 8.46 -11.65
CA TRP A 69 25.73 7.72 -12.65
C TRP A 69 24.26 7.65 -12.27
N THR A 70 23.40 7.88 -13.26
CA THR A 70 21.96 7.75 -13.11
C THR A 70 21.48 6.55 -13.90
N LEU A 71 20.84 5.60 -13.21
CA LEU A 71 20.19 4.46 -13.85
C LEU A 71 18.68 4.65 -13.75
N SER A 72 18.00 4.43 -14.87
CA SER A 72 16.55 4.42 -14.96
C SER A 72 16.14 3.31 -15.92
N PHE A 73 15.44 2.32 -15.41
CA PHE A 73 14.84 1.25 -16.20
C PHE A 73 13.34 1.46 -16.24
N THR A 74 12.76 1.47 -17.44
CA THR A 74 11.33 1.49 -17.68
C THR A 74 10.86 0.08 -18.02
N ASP A 75 9.71 -0.34 -17.48
CA ASP A 75 9.13 -1.68 -17.71
C ASP A 75 10.14 -2.81 -17.45
N PHE A 76 10.70 -2.81 -16.24
CA PHE A 76 11.69 -3.77 -15.84
C PHE A 76 11.02 -5.09 -15.42
N GLN A 77 11.27 -6.17 -16.16
CA GLN A 77 10.84 -7.53 -15.80
C GLN A 77 12.04 -8.48 -15.76
N ILE A 78 12.16 -9.28 -14.69
CA ILE A 78 13.25 -10.23 -14.54
C ILE A 78 12.86 -11.47 -13.73
N GLN A 79 13.38 -12.63 -14.10
CA GLN A 79 13.26 -13.87 -13.36
C GLN A 79 14.60 -14.59 -13.33
N GLY A 80 15.15 -14.83 -12.14
CA GLY A 80 16.48 -15.43 -11.99
C GLY A 80 16.48 -16.94 -11.75
N PHE A 81 15.38 -17.50 -11.25
CA PHE A 81 15.29 -18.90 -10.84
C PHE A 81 13.94 -19.49 -11.25
N ASN A 82 13.91 -20.82 -11.41
CA ASN A 82 12.69 -21.59 -11.64
C ASN A 82 11.86 -21.15 -12.86
N VAL A 83 12.52 -20.80 -13.96
CA VAL A 83 11.85 -20.51 -15.24
C VAL A 83 11.37 -21.83 -15.84
N THR A 84 10.07 -21.95 -16.06
CA THR A 84 9.47 -23.13 -16.69
C THR A 84 9.15 -22.81 -18.15
N GLY A 85 9.93 -23.37 -19.08
CA GLY A 85 9.79 -23.06 -20.52
C GLY A 85 10.61 -21.85 -20.94
N GLU A 86 10.10 -21.07 -21.90
CA GLU A 86 10.73 -19.84 -22.42
C GLU A 86 10.03 -18.55 -21.95
N ASP A 87 8.88 -18.67 -21.26
CA ASP A 87 8.08 -17.54 -20.81
C ASP A 87 8.30 -17.20 -19.33
N PHE A 88 8.10 -15.93 -18.98
CA PHE A 88 8.11 -15.50 -17.59
C PHE A 88 6.90 -16.04 -16.82
N SER A 89 7.16 -16.50 -15.60
CA SER A 89 6.10 -16.83 -14.65
C SER A 89 5.38 -15.57 -14.15
N TYR A 90 4.30 -15.75 -13.39
CA TYR A 90 3.47 -14.66 -12.87
C TYR A 90 4.30 -13.50 -12.30
N ALA A 91 3.93 -12.26 -12.64
CA ALA A 91 4.65 -11.05 -12.27
C ALA A 91 4.30 -10.58 -10.86
N SER A 92 5.33 -10.29 -10.08
CA SER A 92 5.23 -9.65 -8.76
C SER A 92 5.65 -8.21 -8.90
N ASP A 93 4.69 -7.30 -8.74
CA ASP A 93 4.91 -5.86 -8.89
C ASP A 93 5.66 -5.25 -7.70
N CYS A 94 6.53 -4.29 -7.99
CA CYS A 94 7.27 -3.50 -6.99
C CYS A 94 6.38 -2.56 -6.16
N ALA A 95 5.17 -2.28 -6.60
CA ALA A 95 4.20 -1.44 -5.90
C ALA A 95 3.01 -2.30 -5.43
N GLY A 96 2.67 -2.18 -4.16
CA GLY A 96 1.43 -2.75 -3.64
C GLY A 96 0.21 -1.97 -4.17
N PHE A 97 -0.93 -2.65 -4.28
CA PHE A 97 -2.20 -2.05 -4.72
C PHE A 97 -2.56 -0.76 -3.96
N PHE A 98 -2.19 -0.66 -2.69
CA PHE A 98 -2.43 0.52 -1.86
C PHE A 98 -1.14 0.92 -1.13
N THR A 99 -0.79 2.19 -1.21
CA THR A 99 0.33 2.75 -0.45
C THR A 99 -0.02 2.87 1.03
N PRO A 100 0.97 2.92 1.94
CA PRO A 100 0.72 3.15 3.36
C PRO A 100 -0.10 4.42 3.63
N GLY A 101 0.10 5.48 2.82
CA GLY A 101 -0.67 6.72 2.92
C GLY A 101 -2.16 6.53 2.60
N ILE A 102 -2.48 5.75 1.56
CA ILE A 102 -3.88 5.44 1.21
C ILE A 102 -4.51 4.63 2.34
N TRP A 103 -3.79 3.67 2.94
CA TRP A 103 -4.31 2.91 4.07
C TRP A 103 -4.65 3.77 5.29
N MET A 104 -3.76 4.69 5.66
CA MET A 104 -4.01 5.60 6.78
C MET A 104 -5.20 6.52 6.49
N GLY A 105 -5.35 7.00 5.25
CA GLY A 105 -6.48 7.83 4.83
C GLY A 105 -7.81 7.07 4.77
N LEU A 106 -7.82 5.88 4.16
CA LEU A 106 -9.01 5.03 4.05
C LEU A 106 -9.52 4.64 5.44
N LEU A 107 -8.63 4.20 6.32
CA LEU A 107 -8.99 3.77 7.68
C LEU A 107 -9.58 4.92 8.50
N THR A 108 -8.96 6.10 8.45
CA THR A 108 -9.43 7.27 9.20
C THR A 108 -10.74 7.82 8.64
N SER A 109 -10.89 7.86 7.32
CA SER A 109 -12.14 8.26 6.66
C SER A 109 -13.30 7.32 7.04
N LEU A 110 -13.07 6.00 6.96
CA LEU A 110 -14.06 5.00 7.35
C LEU A 110 -14.48 5.15 8.83
N LEU A 111 -13.51 5.38 9.73
CA LEU A 111 -13.77 5.62 11.15
C LEU A 111 -14.64 6.86 11.38
N MET A 112 -14.32 7.98 10.71
CA MET A 112 -15.09 9.22 10.85
C MET A 112 -16.51 9.07 10.33
N VAL A 113 -16.69 8.38 9.21
CA VAL A 113 -18.03 8.07 8.67
C VAL A 113 -18.82 7.19 9.64
N PHE A 114 -18.18 6.21 10.28
CA PHE A 114 -18.82 5.37 11.28
C PHE A 114 -19.32 6.19 12.49
N ILE A 115 -18.49 7.09 13.01
CA ILE A 115 -18.87 7.98 14.13
C ILE A 115 -20.00 8.92 13.72
N LEU A 116 -19.93 9.52 12.52
CA LEU A 116 -20.95 10.43 12.00
C LEU A 116 -22.30 9.72 11.86
N THR A 117 -22.32 8.55 11.24
CA THR A 117 -23.56 7.78 11.02
C THR A 117 -24.15 7.30 12.34
N TYR A 118 -23.31 6.89 13.31
CA TYR A 118 -23.78 6.57 14.67
C TYR A 118 -24.39 7.79 15.38
N GLY A 119 -23.74 8.95 15.31
CA GLY A 119 -24.26 10.20 15.85
C GLY A 119 -25.59 10.62 15.21
N LEU A 120 -25.67 10.56 13.87
CA LEU A 120 -26.89 10.84 13.11
C LEU A 120 -28.03 9.87 13.48
N HIS A 121 -27.71 8.59 13.62
CA HIS A 121 -28.67 7.56 14.02
C HIS A 121 -29.25 7.84 15.41
N MET A 122 -28.41 8.25 16.37
CA MET A 122 -28.86 8.65 17.72
C MET A 122 -29.76 9.89 17.68
N ILE A 123 -29.44 10.88 16.84
CA ILE A 123 -30.28 12.08 16.67
C ILE A 123 -31.65 11.71 16.07
N MET A 124 -31.69 10.85 15.04
CA MET A 124 -32.96 10.40 14.45
C MET A 124 -33.82 9.63 15.47
N GLN A 125 -33.21 8.79 16.32
CA GLN A 125 -33.93 8.06 17.35
C GLN A 125 -34.50 9.00 18.43
N CYS A 126 -33.72 10.00 18.86
CA CYS A 126 -34.16 10.98 19.84
C CYS A 126 -35.35 11.82 19.31
N LEU A 127 -35.28 12.27 18.04
CA LEU A 127 -36.37 13.00 17.39
C LEU A 127 -37.67 12.18 17.35
N ARG A 128 -37.60 10.90 16.98
CA ARG A 128 -38.77 10.01 17.01
C ARG A 128 -39.38 9.87 18.41
N VAL A 129 -38.55 9.78 19.45
CA VAL A 129 -39.02 9.71 20.85
C VAL A 129 -39.67 11.03 21.28
N SER A 130 -39.14 12.19 20.86
CA SER A 130 -39.75 13.48 21.18
C SER A 130 -41.09 13.71 20.48
N ASP A 131 -41.27 13.26 19.24
CA ASP A 131 -42.57 13.29 18.55
C ASP A 131 -43.60 12.40 19.24
N LEU A 132 -43.20 11.19 19.65
CA LEU A 132 -44.01 10.29 20.48
C LEU A 132 -44.34 10.89 21.85
N SER A 133 -43.46 11.73 22.42
CA SER A 133 -43.70 12.42 23.70
C SER A 133 -44.52 13.70 23.59
N GLN A 134 -44.67 14.30 22.41
CA GLN A 134 -45.61 15.41 22.18
C GLN A 134 -47.05 14.91 21.96
N GLN A 135 -47.25 13.70 21.42
CA GLN A 135 -48.57 13.10 21.25
C GLN A 135 -49.40 12.82 22.54
N PRO A 136 -48.83 12.54 23.74
CA PRO A 136 -49.63 12.42 24.96
C PRO A 136 -49.99 13.76 25.63
N LYS A 137 -49.39 14.89 25.23
CA LYS A 137 -49.64 16.20 25.88
C LYS A 137 -50.78 16.97 25.22
N THR A 138 -50.97 16.89 23.91
CA THR A 138 -52.07 17.60 23.21
C THR A 138 -53.43 16.92 23.37
N VAL A 139 -53.47 15.60 23.54
CA VAL A 139 -54.70 14.82 23.74
C VAL A 139 -55.28 14.98 25.15
N LYS A 140 -54.45 15.26 26.16
CA LYS A 140 -54.90 15.43 27.56
C LYS A 140 -55.46 16.82 27.86
N LEU A 141 -54.97 17.87 27.19
CA LEU A 141 -55.44 19.24 27.40
C LEU A 141 -56.80 19.53 26.73
N SER A 142 -57.10 18.92 25.57
CA SER A 142 -58.41 19.10 24.90
C SER A 142 -59.56 18.37 25.60
N LYS A 143 -59.28 17.37 26.45
CA LYS A 143 -60.29 16.69 27.28
C LYS A 143 -60.58 17.41 28.60
N LEU A 144 -59.68 18.26 29.11
CA LEU A 144 -59.92 19.00 30.35
C LEU A 144 -60.79 20.25 30.14
N TYR A 145 -60.72 20.90 28.97
CA TYR A 145 -61.49 22.11 28.66
C TYR A 145 -62.93 21.85 28.18
N LYS A 146 -63.38 20.58 28.18
CA LYS A 146 -64.75 20.18 27.81
C LYS A 146 -65.63 19.78 29.00
N PHE A 147 -65.14 19.97 30.23
CA PHE A 147 -65.84 19.62 31.47
C PHE A 147 -66.00 20.79 32.47
N THR A 148 -65.80 22.03 32.02
CA THR A 148 -66.17 23.24 32.79
C THR A 148 -67.18 24.05 32.01
#